data_AF-A0A7G9ZB27-F1
#
_entry.id   AF-A0A7G9ZB27-F1
#
_cell.length_a   1.000
_cell.length_b   1.000
_cell.length_c   1.000
_cell.angle_alpha   90.00
_cell.angle_beta   90.00
_cell.angle_gamma   90.00
#
_symmetry.space_group_name_H-M   'P 1'
#
loop_
_entity.id
_entity.type
_entity.pdbx_description
1 polymer ?
#
loop_
_entity_poly.entity_id
_entity_poly.type
_entity_poly.pdbx_seq_one_letter_code
_entity_poly.pdbx_strand_id
1 'polypeptide(L)'
;MVKKNYEKQTGEKVSKSYVDCVLKEAGMVKSPEKKRKGRSKYMKYPEYTLTKLGKSMMSIDFIGPRYLKGSDNRINFLSCKYIRPEKRGIVTRIEGQTAEETITALKEILKTHPIPEILKIDNDSAFGANLPHERHIGKLAFFLLNLGVYPLFVAPRSPWNNGEVEGFNSVFSKKFWNKLQFSDEQEIDIKIKDFNVAYEKYSRLVSNNPERKEKDIKYIDDFKDANLENKCVEQFKADKIYFLRIVRRKNDKGCDKEYGFIDILKHEIKLPKDLINLFVFCVLDLKSKLLKINIELDDGSLKEVKSIAFVIKNVIYDQA
;
A
#
# COMPACT_ATOMS: atom_id res chain seq x y z
N MET A 1 -9.66 -21.85 27.32
CA MET A 1 -10.50 -22.32 28.46
C MET A 1 -10.71 -23.83 28.40
N VAL A 2 -11.23 -24.36 27.28
CA VAL A 2 -11.50 -25.81 27.08
C VAL A 2 -10.30 -26.72 27.36
N LYS A 3 -9.13 -26.44 26.76
CA LYS A 3 -7.89 -27.20 27.03
C LYS A 3 -7.56 -27.28 28.54
N LYS A 4 -7.56 -26.13 29.23
CA LYS A 4 -7.23 -26.07 30.66
C LYS A 4 -8.23 -26.87 31.52
N ASN A 5 -9.50 -26.93 31.11
CA ASN A 5 -10.52 -27.71 31.81
C ASN A 5 -10.34 -29.22 31.60
N TYR A 6 -10.04 -29.64 30.37
CA TYR A 6 -9.76 -31.04 30.03
C TYR A 6 -8.54 -31.57 30.79
N GLU A 7 -7.42 -30.83 30.76
CA GLU A 7 -6.19 -31.20 31.47
C GLU A 7 -6.40 -31.25 33.00
N LYS A 8 -7.28 -30.40 33.54
CA LYS A 8 -7.63 -30.39 34.97
C LYS A 8 -8.53 -31.57 35.38
N GLN A 9 -9.39 -32.07 34.49
CA GLN A 9 -10.30 -33.18 34.77
C GLN A 9 -9.67 -34.56 34.57
N THR A 10 -8.77 -34.68 33.60
CA THR A 10 -8.20 -35.98 33.18
C THR A 10 -6.76 -36.18 33.65
N GLY A 11 -6.06 -35.10 34.04
CA GLY A 11 -4.64 -35.14 34.39
C GLY A 11 -3.70 -35.28 33.19
N GLU A 12 -4.22 -35.53 31.99
CA GLU A 12 -3.43 -35.68 30.78
C GLU A 12 -3.16 -34.34 30.11
N LYS A 13 -1.90 -34.10 29.71
CA LYS A 13 -1.53 -32.92 28.93
C LYS A 13 -1.78 -33.16 27.45
N VAL A 14 -2.56 -32.30 26.82
CA VAL A 14 -2.88 -32.38 25.39
C VAL A 14 -2.39 -31.17 24.62
N SER A 15 -1.98 -31.38 23.37
CA SER A 15 -1.58 -30.26 22.51
C SER A 15 -2.80 -29.38 22.18
N LYS A 16 -2.57 -28.08 21.99
CA LYS A 16 -3.65 -27.17 21.57
C LYS A 16 -4.22 -27.59 20.20
N SER A 17 -3.35 -28.06 19.31
CA SER A 17 -3.74 -28.55 17.98
C SER A 17 -4.67 -29.76 18.05
N TYR A 18 -4.46 -30.67 19.00
CA TYR A 18 -5.33 -31.83 19.20
C TYR A 18 -6.73 -31.40 19.65
N VAL A 19 -6.81 -30.52 20.66
CA VAL A 19 -8.08 -29.96 21.14
C VAL A 19 -8.82 -29.21 20.02
N ASP A 20 -8.10 -28.40 19.25
CA ASP A 20 -8.68 -27.65 18.12
C ASP A 20 -9.19 -28.60 17.01
N CYS A 21 -8.51 -29.73 16.78
CA CYS A 21 -8.93 -30.75 15.81
C CYS A 21 -10.20 -31.47 16.26
N VAL A 22 -10.24 -31.94 17.51
CA VAL A 22 -11.40 -32.62 18.09
C VAL A 22 -12.62 -31.70 18.12
N LEU A 23 -12.46 -30.44 18.52
CA LEU A 23 -13.56 -29.47 18.52
C LEU A 23 -14.08 -29.19 17.10
N LYS A 24 -13.19 -29.24 16.09
CA LYS A 24 -13.56 -29.06 14.69
C LYS A 24 -14.29 -30.27 14.13
N GLU A 25 -13.85 -31.48 14.44
CA GLU A 25 -14.52 -32.73 14.08
C GLU A 25 -15.90 -32.85 14.74
N ALA A 26 -16.02 -32.44 16.00
CA ALA A 26 -17.29 -32.40 16.73
C ALA A 26 -18.22 -31.24 16.30
N GLY A 27 -17.84 -30.42 15.31
CA GLY A 27 -18.65 -29.30 14.83
C GLY A 27 -18.83 -28.15 15.84
N MET A 28 -18.06 -28.15 16.93
CA MET A 28 -18.16 -27.18 18.03
C MET A 28 -17.36 -25.89 17.79
N VAL A 29 -16.60 -25.81 16.69
CA VAL A 29 -15.93 -24.59 16.25
C VAL A 29 -16.70 -23.99 15.08
N LYS A 30 -17.13 -22.73 15.22
CA LYS A 30 -17.56 -21.94 14.07
C LYS A 30 -16.38 -21.83 13.10
N SER A 31 -16.48 -22.52 11.96
CA SER A 31 -15.56 -22.26 10.85
C SER A 31 -15.55 -20.76 10.59
N PRO A 32 -14.39 -20.10 10.40
CA PRO A 32 -14.37 -18.70 9.99
C PRO A 32 -15.29 -18.58 8.78
N GLU A 33 -16.32 -17.74 8.86
CA GLU A 33 -17.18 -17.49 7.71
C GLU A 33 -16.26 -17.14 6.53
N LYS A 34 -16.35 -17.91 5.44
CA LYS A 34 -15.70 -17.52 4.19
C LYS A 34 -16.18 -16.10 3.91
N LYS A 35 -15.25 -15.12 3.83
CA LYS A 35 -15.58 -13.73 3.51
C LYS A 35 -16.54 -13.74 2.32
N ARG A 36 -17.77 -13.23 2.51
CA ARG A 36 -18.78 -13.17 1.44
C ARG A 36 -18.17 -12.43 0.24
N LYS A 37 -17.95 -13.15 -0.87
CA LYS A 37 -17.59 -12.54 -2.16
C LYS A 37 -18.70 -11.56 -2.54
N GLY A 38 -18.35 -10.32 -2.89
CA GLY A 38 -19.31 -9.29 -3.36
C GLY A 38 -19.38 -8.00 -2.53
N ARG A 39 -18.89 -7.95 -1.28
CA ARG A 39 -18.90 -6.70 -0.49
C ARG A 39 -18.16 -5.52 -1.16
N SER A 40 -17.11 -5.79 -1.95
CA SER A 40 -16.40 -4.76 -2.74
C SER A 40 -17.30 -4.09 -3.78
N LYS A 41 -18.11 -4.88 -4.51
CA LYS A 41 -19.06 -4.38 -5.52
C LYS A 41 -20.12 -3.48 -4.90
N TYR A 42 -20.64 -3.86 -3.73
CA TYR A 42 -21.61 -3.04 -2.99
C TYR A 42 -21.03 -1.72 -2.46
N MET A 43 -19.71 -1.64 -2.27
CA MET A 43 -19.02 -0.43 -1.82
C MET A 43 -18.50 0.44 -2.99
N LYS A 44 -18.84 0.12 -4.25
CA LYS A 44 -18.29 0.80 -5.44
C LYS A 44 -16.75 0.81 -5.46
N TYR A 45 -16.13 -0.27 -4.97
CA TYR A 45 -14.68 -0.44 -5.07
C TYR A 45 -14.26 -0.45 -6.55
N PRO A 46 -13.34 0.43 -6.99
CA PRO A 46 -13.01 0.61 -8.40
C PRO A 46 -12.04 -0.46 -8.90
N GLU A 47 -12.48 -1.72 -8.90
CA GLU A 47 -11.67 -2.89 -9.23
C GLU A 47 -11.16 -2.85 -10.67
N TYR A 48 -12.01 -2.50 -11.64
CA TYR A 48 -11.62 -2.46 -13.05
C TYR A 48 -10.58 -1.36 -13.31
N THR A 49 -10.83 -0.17 -12.77
CA THR A 49 -9.93 0.97 -12.83
C THR A 49 -8.58 0.62 -12.24
N LEU A 50 -8.53 0.09 -11.00
CA LEU A 50 -7.27 -0.25 -10.34
C LEU A 50 -6.52 -1.38 -11.04
N THR A 51 -7.24 -2.34 -11.62
CA THR A 51 -6.64 -3.44 -12.39
C THR A 51 -6.02 -2.94 -13.70
N LYS A 52 -6.64 -1.97 -14.37
CA LYS A 52 -6.15 -1.39 -15.63
C LYS A 52 -5.25 -0.17 -15.46
N LEU A 53 -5.10 0.37 -14.24
CA LEU A 53 -4.34 1.59 -13.96
C LEU A 53 -2.83 1.38 -14.17
N GLY A 54 -2.31 1.78 -15.32
CA GLY A 54 -0.90 1.62 -15.64
C GLY A 54 -0.48 0.15 -15.90
N LYS A 55 0.55 -0.01 -16.72
CA LYS A 55 1.07 -1.30 -17.18
C LYS A 55 1.85 -2.03 -16.08
N SER A 56 2.53 -1.28 -15.22
CA SER A 56 3.28 -1.82 -14.09
C SER A 56 2.87 -1.13 -12.79
N MET A 57 2.77 -1.92 -11.73
CA MET A 57 2.37 -1.41 -10.42
C MET A 57 3.20 -2.10 -9.34
N MET A 58 3.77 -1.29 -8.45
CA MET A 58 4.45 -1.75 -7.24
C MET A 58 3.72 -1.20 -6.02
N SER A 59 3.61 -2.01 -4.98
CA SER A 59 3.09 -1.60 -3.68
C SER A 59 4.24 -1.52 -2.69
N ILE A 60 4.22 -0.51 -1.83
CA ILE A 60 5.13 -0.41 -0.70
C ILE A 60 4.38 -0.44 0.63
N ASP A 61 5.00 -1.02 1.64
CA ASP A 61 4.47 -1.09 3.01
C ASP A 61 5.62 -1.20 4.01
N PHE A 62 5.42 -0.71 5.24
CA PHE A 62 6.38 -0.90 6.32
C PHE A 62 6.14 -2.22 7.05
N ILE A 63 7.22 -2.88 7.46
CA ILE A 63 7.17 -4.00 8.39
C ILE A 63 7.95 -3.61 9.63
N GLY A 64 7.27 -3.54 10.77
CA GLY A 64 7.92 -3.26 12.06
C GLY A 64 7.12 -2.31 12.94
N PRO A 65 7.70 -1.85 14.06
CA PRO A 65 9.04 -2.22 14.51
C PRO A 65 9.14 -3.69 14.96
N ARG A 66 10.33 -4.26 14.80
CA ARG A 66 10.74 -5.57 15.33
C ARG A 66 11.94 -5.38 16.26
N TYR A 67 12.21 -6.38 17.10
CA TYR A 67 13.24 -6.31 18.13
C TYR A 67 14.03 -7.61 18.18
N LEU A 68 15.36 -7.50 18.31
CA LEU A 68 16.19 -8.65 18.66
C LEU A 68 15.97 -9.02 20.12
N LYS A 69 16.20 -10.29 20.44
CA LYS A 69 16.01 -10.78 21.81
C LYS A 69 17.03 -10.09 22.73
N GLY A 70 16.54 -9.32 23.70
CA GLY A 70 17.39 -8.60 24.66
C GLY A 70 17.91 -7.25 24.16
N SER A 71 17.38 -6.73 23.05
CA SER A 71 17.69 -5.38 22.55
C SER A 71 16.40 -4.55 22.42
N ASP A 72 16.50 -3.27 22.77
CA ASP A 72 15.43 -2.28 22.58
C ASP A 72 15.54 -1.54 21.23
N ASN A 73 16.55 -1.89 20.42
CA ASN A 73 16.73 -1.30 19.10
C ASN A 73 15.56 -1.67 18.18
N ARG A 74 14.93 -0.65 17.61
CA ARG A 74 13.82 -0.82 16.68
C ARG A 74 14.34 -1.15 15.30
N ILE A 75 13.96 -2.32 14.82
CA ILE A 75 14.29 -2.76 13.46
C ILE A 75 13.06 -2.58 12.58
N ASN A 76 13.22 -1.82 11.51
CA ASN A 76 12.17 -1.56 10.54
C ASN A 76 12.59 -2.10 9.17
N PHE A 77 11.60 -2.47 8.37
CA PHE A 77 11.81 -2.89 7.00
C PHE A 77 10.86 -2.16 6.06
N LEU A 78 11.32 -1.91 4.85
CA LEU A 78 10.48 -1.54 3.73
C LEU A 78 10.22 -2.79 2.88
N SER A 79 8.95 -3.10 2.70
CA SER A 79 8.49 -4.15 1.80
C SER A 79 8.04 -3.53 0.48
N CYS A 80 8.59 -4.03 -0.63
CA CYS A 80 8.22 -3.64 -1.99
C CYS A 80 7.69 -4.86 -2.73
N LYS A 81 6.46 -4.80 -3.21
CA LYS A 81 5.79 -5.89 -3.93
C LYS A 81 5.31 -5.40 -5.29
N TYR A 82 5.92 -5.88 -6.36
CA TYR A 82 5.35 -5.71 -7.69
C TYR A 82 4.05 -6.53 -7.78
N ILE A 83 2.98 -5.85 -8.17
CA ILE A 83 1.65 -6.44 -8.37
C ILE A 83 1.52 -6.94 -9.80
N ARG A 84 2.08 -6.19 -10.77
CA ARG A 84 2.10 -6.53 -12.19
C ARG A 84 3.24 -5.82 -12.93
N PRO A 85 3.66 -6.34 -14.10
CA PRO A 85 3.33 -7.65 -14.65
C PRO A 85 3.98 -8.79 -13.86
N GLU A 86 5.11 -8.54 -13.20
CA GLU A 86 5.86 -9.55 -12.49
C GLU A 86 5.59 -9.50 -10.99
N LYS A 87 5.07 -10.58 -10.40
CA LYS A 87 4.74 -10.60 -8.96
C LYS A 87 5.96 -10.75 -8.05
N ARG A 88 7.04 -9.99 -8.28
CA ARG A 88 8.27 -10.02 -7.46
C ARG A 88 8.09 -9.25 -6.15
N GLY A 89 8.78 -9.68 -5.11
CA GLY A 89 8.75 -9.05 -3.78
C GLY A 89 10.17 -8.89 -3.25
N ILE A 90 10.43 -7.77 -2.59
CA ILE A 90 11.74 -7.37 -2.07
C ILE A 90 11.51 -6.77 -0.69
N VAL A 91 12.30 -7.17 0.28
CA VAL A 91 12.35 -6.52 1.60
C VAL A 91 13.75 -5.97 1.81
N THR A 92 13.85 -4.77 2.39
CA THR A 92 15.12 -4.21 2.86
C THR A 92 14.96 -3.63 4.26
N ARG A 93 16.03 -3.68 5.07
CA ARG A 93 16.06 -2.98 6.35
C ARG A 93 16.15 -1.47 6.10
N ILE A 94 15.52 -0.70 6.97
CA ILE A 94 15.54 0.77 6.99
C ILE A 94 15.71 1.22 8.44
N GLU A 95 16.39 2.35 8.63
CA GLU A 95 16.66 2.88 9.98
C GLU A 95 15.39 3.45 10.64
N GLY A 96 14.45 3.93 9.81
CA GLY A 96 13.19 4.49 10.29
C GLY A 96 12.07 4.41 9.26
N GLN A 97 10.84 4.45 9.74
CA GLN A 97 9.65 4.58 8.90
C GLN A 97 9.48 6.06 8.52
N THR A 98 10.33 6.55 7.61
CA THR A 98 10.32 7.95 7.14
C THR A 98 10.32 8.03 5.62
N ALA A 99 9.98 9.20 5.08
CA ALA A 99 9.99 9.43 3.64
C ALA A 99 11.42 9.38 3.07
N GLU A 100 12.39 9.93 3.81
CA GLU A 100 13.81 9.93 3.45
C GLU A 100 14.37 8.51 3.34
N GLU A 101 14.15 7.69 4.36
CA GLU A 101 14.58 6.29 4.37
C GLU A 101 13.89 5.49 3.24
N THR A 102 12.61 5.77 2.99
CA THR A 102 11.89 5.17 1.87
C THR A 102 12.50 5.55 0.53
N ILE A 103 12.84 6.82 0.32
CA ILE A 103 13.47 7.29 -0.93
C ILE A 103 14.84 6.62 -1.10
N THR A 104 15.67 6.56 -0.04
CA THR A 104 16.98 5.89 -0.08
C THR A 104 16.83 4.41 -0.44
N ALA A 105 15.93 3.69 0.22
CA ALA A 105 15.66 2.29 -0.06
C ALA A 105 15.14 2.08 -1.50
N LEU A 106 14.23 2.94 -1.97
CA LEU A 106 13.72 2.88 -3.35
C LEU A 106 14.82 3.16 -4.36
N LYS A 107 15.73 4.11 -4.10
CA LYS A 107 16.87 4.38 -4.98
C LYS A 107 17.73 3.13 -5.17
N GLU A 108 18.04 2.41 -4.09
CA GLU A 108 18.83 1.17 -4.19
C GLU A 108 18.07 0.04 -4.90
N ILE A 109 16.78 -0.15 -4.58
CA ILE A 109 15.96 -1.18 -5.22
C ILE A 109 15.84 -0.95 -6.73
N LEU A 110 15.61 0.30 -7.15
CA LEU A 110 15.35 0.68 -8.54
C LEU A 110 16.62 0.75 -9.41
N LYS A 111 17.81 0.54 -8.86
CA LYS A 111 19.03 0.28 -9.64
C LYS A 111 18.98 -1.08 -10.34
N THR A 112 18.38 -2.07 -9.68
CA THR A 112 18.34 -3.46 -10.16
C THR A 112 16.94 -3.90 -10.58
N HIS A 113 15.92 -3.10 -10.28
CA HIS A 113 14.53 -3.40 -10.59
C HIS A 113 13.87 -2.30 -11.44
N PRO A 114 12.96 -2.67 -12.36
CA PRO A 114 12.28 -1.71 -13.21
C PRO A 114 11.46 -0.68 -12.43
N ILE A 115 11.57 0.60 -12.80
CA ILE A 115 10.69 1.66 -12.31
C ILE A 115 9.23 1.30 -12.66
N PRO A 116 8.31 1.26 -11.67
CA PRO A 116 6.90 1.03 -11.91
C PRO A 116 6.23 2.29 -12.47
N GLU A 117 5.16 2.13 -13.24
CA GLU A 117 4.33 3.26 -13.69
C GLU A 117 3.50 3.80 -12.52
N ILE A 118 2.95 2.90 -11.69
CA ILE A 118 2.19 3.26 -10.49
C ILE A 118 2.89 2.75 -9.23
N LEU A 119 3.09 3.64 -8.26
CA LEU A 119 3.46 3.23 -6.90
C LEU A 119 2.26 3.33 -5.97
N LYS A 120 1.79 2.19 -5.50
CA LYS A 120 0.71 2.06 -4.52
C LYS A 120 1.29 2.19 -3.11
N ILE A 121 0.74 3.12 -2.35
CA ILE A 121 1.27 3.56 -1.07
C ILE A 121 0.12 3.52 -0.06
N ASP A 122 0.33 2.84 1.07
CA ASP A 122 -0.61 2.97 2.18
C ASP A 122 -0.54 4.39 2.74
N ASN A 123 -1.68 4.93 3.15
CA ASN A 123 -1.78 6.28 3.66
C ASN A 123 -1.26 6.39 5.12
N ASP A 124 -0.20 5.65 5.43
CA ASP A 124 0.55 5.80 6.66
C ASP A 124 1.26 7.16 6.68
N SER A 125 1.34 7.70 7.89
CA SER A 125 1.95 8.96 8.29
C SER A 125 3.32 9.20 7.63
N ALA A 126 4.16 8.17 7.60
CA ALA A 126 5.51 8.17 7.05
C ALA A 126 5.60 8.35 5.53
N PHE A 127 4.53 8.08 4.77
CA PHE A 127 4.50 8.25 3.32
C PHE A 127 3.87 9.57 2.85
N GLY A 128 3.52 10.47 3.79
CA GLY A 128 2.99 11.80 3.51
C GLY A 128 1.57 12.06 4.00
N ALA A 129 0.96 11.13 4.74
CA ALA A 129 -0.39 11.33 5.27
C ALA A 129 -0.47 12.33 6.43
N ASN A 130 0.63 12.57 7.15
CA ASN A 130 0.70 13.49 8.30
C ASN A 130 1.49 14.78 7.99
N LEU A 131 1.40 15.31 6.77
CA LEU A 131 2.03 16.60 6.45
C LEU A 131 1.44 17.71 7.33
N PRO A 132 2.23 18.58 7.96
CA PRO A 132 1.72 19.59 8.89
C PRO A 132 0.71 20.53 8.23
N HIS A 133 0.91 20.82 6.94
CA HIS A 133 0.14 21.82 6.21
C HIS A 133 -0.85 21.20 5.22
N GLU A 134 -2.02 21.83 5.15
CA GLU A 134 -3.09 21.49 4.20
C GLU A 134 -2.67 21.74 2.75
N ARG A 135 -3.08 20.84 1.83
CA ARG A 135 -2.75 20.87 0.39
C ARG A 135 -1.26 20.88 0.09
N HIS A 136 -0.48 20.18 0.90
CA HIS A 136 0.94 19.94 0.63
C HIS A 136 1.15 18.48 0.23
N ILE A 137 2.20 18.23 -0.54
CA ILE A 137 2.70 16.87 -0.79
C ILE A 137 4.10 16.69 -0.17
N GLY A 138 4.43 15.45 0.20
CA GLY A 138 5.68 15.11 0.87
C GLY A 138 6.84 14.85 -0.10
N LYS A 139 8.05 14.70 0.45
CA LYS A 139 9.26 14.41 -0.33
C LYS A 139 9.12 13.17 -1.22
N LEU A 140 8.49 12.12 -0.72
CA LEU A 140 8.25 10.89 -1.50
C LEU A 140 7.40 11.18 -2.75
N ALA A 141 6.35 12.01 -2.64
CA ALA A 141 5.53 12.37 -3.79
C ALA A 141 6.34 13.16 -4.83
N PHE A 142 7.15 14.13 -4.41
CA PHE A 142 8.06 14.85 -5.33
C PHE A 142 9.03 13.89 -6.03
N PHE A 143 9.69 13.01 -5.27
CA PHE A 143 10.59 11.99 -5.81
C PHE A 143 9.93 11.16 -6.91
N LEU A 144 8.72 10.66 -6.66
CA LEU A 144 7.98 9.82 -7.61
C LEU A 144 7.57 10.61 -8.87
N LEU A 145 7.06 11.83 -8.71
CA LEU A 145 6.63 12.67 -9.84
C LEU A 145 7.81 13.05 -10.75
N ASN A 146 8.97 13.38 -10.17
CA ASN A 146 10.19 13.64 -10.93
C ASN A 146 10.75 12.39 -11.61
N LEU A 147 10.52 11.21 -11.01
CA LEU A 147 10.90 9.92 -11.61
C LEU A 147 9.95 9.46 -12.72
N GLY A 148 8.76 10.08 -12.83
CA GLY A 148 7.72 9.67 -13.79
C GLY A 148 6.82 8.54 -13.28
N VAL A 149 6.78 8.36 -11.96
CA VAL A 149 5.94 7.36 -11.28
C VAL A 149 4.71 8.06 -10.72
N TYR A 150 3.53 7.53 -11.01
CA TYR A 150 2.29 8.06 -10.47
C TYR A 150 2.01 7.48 -9.07
N PRO A 151 1.92 8.31 -8.02
CA PRO A 151 1.56 7.83 -6.69
C PRO A 151 0.07 7.47 -6.63
N LEU A 152 -0.26 6.34 -6.00
CA LEU A 152 -1.60 5.92 -5.66
C LEU A 152 -1.72 5.73 -4.15
N PHE A 153 -2.33 6.70 -3.47
CA PHE A 153 -2.59 6.62 -2.03
C PHE A 153 -3.88 5.85 -1.76
N VAL A 154 -3.77 4.70 -1.11
CA VAL A 154 -4.94 3.86 -0.83
C VAL A 154 -5.75 4.35 0.37
N ALA A 155 -7.01 3.91 0.43
CA ALA A 155 -7.87 4.24 1.57
C ALA A 155 -7.34 3.54 2.83
N PRO A 156 -7.16 4.26 3.95
CA PRO A 156 -6.69 3.67 5.20
C PRO A 156 -7.69 2.62 5.70
N ARG A 157 -7.15 1.53 6.30
CA ARG A 157 -7.92 0.45 6.92
C ARG A 157 -8.93 -0.22 5.98
N SER A 158 -8.54 -0.41 4.72
CA SER A 158 -9.36 -1.10 3.72
C SER A 158 -8.71 -2.44 3.36
N PRO A 159 -9.27 -3.59 3.82
CA PRO A 159 -8.74 -4.93 3.54
C PRO A 159 -8.68 -5.29 2.05
N TRP A 160 -9.36 -4.53 1.20
CA TRP A 160 -9.42 -4.73 -0.25
C TRP A 160 -8.15 -4.26 -0.96
N ASN A 161 -7.38 -3.37 -0.33
CA ASN A 161 -6.27 -2.69 -0.99
C ASN A 161 -4.96 -3.46 -0.93
N ASN A 162 -4.66 -4.14 0.17
CA ASN A 162 -3.27 -4.55 0.44
C ASN A 162 -3.04 -6.07 0.35
N GLY A 163 -3.98 -6.86 -0.20
CA GLY A 163 -3.89 -8.34 -0.15
C GLY A 163 -2.59 -8.95 -0.69
N GLU A 164 -2.03 -8.41 -1.78
CA GLU A 164 -0.76 -8.91 -2.36
C GLU A 164 0.47 -8.56 -1.49
N VAL A 165 0.55 -7.32 -0.98
CA VAL A 165 1.66 -6.90 -0.10
C VAL A 165 1.53 -7.51 1.29
N GLU A 166 0.33 -7.62 1.85
CA GLU A 166 0.04 -8.34 3.10
C GLU A 166 0.41 -9.82 2.99
N GLY A 167 0.09 -10.45 1.85
CA GLY A 167 0.49 -11.82 1.55
C GLY A 167 2.01 -11.98 1.57
N PHE A 168 2.73 -11.07 0.91
CA PHE A 168 4.19 -11.06 0.91
C PHE A 168 4.78 -10.80 2.30
N ASN A 169 4.27 -9.81 3.04
CA ASN A 169 4.67 -9.50 4.41
C ASN A 169 4.43 -10.68 5.37
N SER A 170 3.37 -11.46 5.14
CA SER A 170 3.10 -12.71 5.86
C SER A 170 4.16 -13.78 5.56
N VAL A 171 4.57 -13.93 4.29
CA VAL A 171 5.64 -14.84 3.90
C VAL A 171 6.95 -14.43 4.56
N PHE A 172 7.33 -13.15 4.50
CA PHE A 172 8.50 -12.61 5.18
C PHE A 172 8.44 -12.91 6.68
N SER A 173 7.36 -12.55 7.36
CA SER A 173 7.22 -12.79 8.80
C SER A 173 7.36 -14.28 9.17
N LYS A 174 6.73 -15.19 8.42
CA LYS A 174 6.72 -16.63 8.74
C LYS A 174 8.01 -17.35 8.36
N LYS A 175 8.62 -16.98 7.23
CA LYS A 175 9.75 -17.72 6.64
C LYS A 175 11.11 -17.10 6.97
N PHE A 176 11.13 -15.81 7.28
CA PHE A 176 12.33 -15.07 7.64
C PHE A 176 12.32 -14.76 9.14
N TRP A 177 11.51 -13.79 9.57
CA TRP A 177 11.59 -13.21 10.91
C TRP A 177 11.33 -14.23 12.03
N ASN A 178 10.28 -15.03 11.92
CA ASN A 178 9.91 -15.99 12.98
C ASN A 178 10.72 -17.29 12.94
N LYS A 179 11.40 -17.57 11.82
CA LYS A 179 12.09 -18.84 11.59
C LYS A 179 13.58 -18.76 11.90
N LEU A 180 14.20 -17.63 11.59
CA LEU A 180 15.61 -17.40 11.83
C LEU A 180 15.81 -16.81 13.23
N GLN A 181 17.01 -17.01 13.77
CA GLN A 181 17.50 -16.27 14.93
C GLN A 181 18.62 -15.37 14.43
N PHE A 182 18.71 -14.17 14.98
CA PHE A 182 19.71 -13.18 14.58
C PHE A 182 20.43 -12.70 15.83
N SER A 183 21.75 -12.61 15.72
CA SER A 183 22.62 -12.11 16.79
C SER A 183 22.75 -10.59 16.74
N ASP A 184 22.79 -10.04 15.53
CA ASP A 184 22.94 -8.61 15.27
C ASP A 184 22.22 -8.20 13.97
N GLU A 185 22.24 -6.89 13.69
CA GLU A 185 21.61 -6.31 12.50
C GLU A 185 22.36 -6.63 11.20
N GLN A 186 23.66 -6.90 11.24
CA GLN A 186 24.44 -7.26 10.05
C GLN A 186 24.04 -8.65 9.55
N GLU A 187 23.80 -9.59 10.46
CA GLU A 187 23.28 -10.92 10.14
C GLU A 187 21.92 -10.82 9.44
N ILE A 188 21.05 -9.91 9.90
CA ILE A 188 19.76 -9.63 9.25
C ILE A 188 19.97 -9.15 7.82
N ASP A 189 20.86 -8.18 7.60
CA ASP A 189 21.13 -7.59 6.28
C ASP A 189 21.69 -8.63 5.29
N ILE A 190 22.52 -9.56 5.76
CA ILE A 190 23.01 -10.69 4.95
C ILE A 190 21.85 -11.63 4.61
N LYS A 191 21.10 -12.09 5.61
CA LYS A 191 20.03 -13.08 5.42
C LYS A 191 18.87 -12.54 4.59
N ILE A 192 18.60 -11.23 4.64
CA ILE A 192 17.58 -10.59 3.79
C ILE A 192 17.90 -10.79 2.30
N LYS A 193 19.19 -10.72 1.91
CA LYS A 193 19.60 -10.96 0.52
C LYS A 193 19.23 -12.39 0.10
N ASP A 194 19.52 -13.38 0.94
CA ASP A 194 19.16 -14.77 0.69
C ASP A 194 17.64 -14.95 0.56
N PHE A 195 16.87 -14.30 1.44
CA PHE A 195 15.40 -14.31 1.38
C PHE A 195 14.89 -13.71 0.07
N ASN A 196 15.40 -12.55 -0.34
CA ASN A 196 14.98 -11.89 -1.57
C ASN A 196 15.28 -12.75 -2.81
N VAL A 197 16.47 -13.36 -2.89
CA VAL A 197 16.83 -14.30 -3.98
C VAL A 197 15.93 -15.53 -3.98
N ALA A 198 15.66 -16.12 -2.82
CA ALA A 198 14.76 -17.28 -2.70
C ALA A 198 13.33 -16.92 -3.10
N TYR A 199 12.84 -15.74 -2.69
CA TYR A 199 11.51 -15.26 -3.05
C TYR A 199 11.39 -14.93 -4.53
N GLU A 200 12.43 -14.38 -5.14
CA GLU A 200 12.48 -14.16 -6.58
C GLU A 200 12.35 -15.47 -7.36
N LYS A 201 13.13 -16.50 -6.99
CA LYS A 201 13.02 -17.85 -7.58
C LYS A 201 11.61 -18.41 -7.43
N TYR A 202 11.04 -18.32 -6.22
CA TYR A 202 9.66 -18.74 -5.97
C TYR A 202 8.66 -17.97 -6.85
N SER A 203 8.78 -16.65 -6.95
CA SER A 203 7.91 -15.80 -7.77
C SER A 203 7.94 -16.20 -9.24
N ARG A 204 9.13 -16.46 -9.80
CA ARG A 204 9.27 -16.94 -11.19
C ARG A 204 8.60 -18.30 -11.43
N LEU A 205 8.62 -19.19 -10.43
CA LEU A 205 7.99 -20.51 -10.54
C LEU A 205 6.46 -20.44 -10.49
N VAL A 206 5.88 -19.57 -9.65
CA VAL A 206 4.43 -19.55 -9.40
C VAL A 206 3.67 -18.51 -10.21
N SER A 207 4.37 -17.60 -10.89
CA SER A 207 3.72 -16.49 -11.58
C SER A 207 3.75 -16.70 -13.09
N ASN A 208 2.57 -16.67 -13.71
CA ASN A 208 2.42 -16.62 -15.17
C ASN A 208 2.65 -15.18 -15.67
N ASN A 209 3.85 -14.65 -15.44
CA ASN A 209 4.16 -13.26 -15.76
C ASN A 209 4.29 -13.11 -17.28
N PRO A 210 3.60 -12.14 -17.91
CA PRO A 210 3.84 -11.83 -19.31
C PRO A 210 5.23 -11.20 -19.47
N GLU A 211 5.93 -11.53 -20.55
CA GLU A 211 7.23 -10.93 -20.87
C GLU A 211 7.08 -9.42 -21.10
N ARG A 212 7.99 -8.64 -20.51
CA ARG A 212 8.10 -7.21 -20.81
C ARG A 212 8.91 -7.02 -22.08
N LYS A 213 8.50 -6.08 -22.92
CA LYS A 213 9.35 -5.58 -24.01
C LYS A 213 10.47 -4.76 -23.36
N GLU A 214 11.74 -5.11 -23.61
CA GLU A 214 12.91 -4.46 -22.99
C GLU A 214 12.90 -2.94 -23.10
N LYS A 215 12.45 -2.40 -24.23
CA LYS A 215 12.36 -0.95 -24.50
C LYS A 215 11.47 -0.16 -23.53
N ASP A 216 10.59 -0.83 -22.78
CA ASP A 216 9.67 -0.18 -21.83
C ASP A 216 10.20 -0.24 -20.38
N ILE A 217 11.39 -0.80 -20.16
CA ILE A 217 12.02 -0.93 -18.84
C ILE A 217 12.94 0.27 -18.62
N LYS A 218 12.71 0.99 -17.51
CA LYS A 218 13.58 2.07 -17.04
C LYS A 218 14.13 1.70 -15.67
N TYR A 219 15.36 2.10 -15.41
CA TYR A 219 16.03 1.99 -14.12
C TYR A 219 16.33 3.38 -13.58
N ILE A 220 16.58 3.48 -12.28
CA ILE A 220 16.87 4.80 -11.69
C ILE A 220 18.16 5.41 -12.22
N ASP A 221 19.07 4.57 -12.70
CA ASP A 221 20.32 4.99 -13.31
C ASP A 221 20.13 5.77 -14.61
N ASP A 222 18.97 5.64 -15.27
CA ASP A 222 18.58 6.45 -16.43
C ASP A 222 18.23 7.91 -16.05
N PHE A 223 18.25 8.24 -14.75
CA PHE A 223 17.84 9.51 -14.16
C PHE A 223 18.94 10.15 -13.29
N LYS A 224 20.20 9.72 -13.44
CA LYS A 224 21.34 10.22 -12.62
C LYS A 224 21.47 11.75 -12.63
N ASP A 225 21.19 12.36 -13.77
CA ASP A 225 21.30 13.82 -13.95
C ASP A 225 19.99 14.57 -13.67
N ALA A 226 18.91 13.86 -13.32
CA ALA A 226 17.62 14.49 -13.04
C ALA A 226 17.56 15.03 -11.61
N ASN A 227 17.02 16.25 -11.46
CA ASN A 227 16.69 16.77 -10.14
C ASN A 227 15.41 16.09 -9.60
N LEU A 228 15.60 15.03 -8.81
CA LEU A 228 14.49 14.27 -8.22
C LEU A 228 13.78 14.98 -7.06
N GLU A 229 14.28 16.15 -6.64
CA GLU A 229 13.70 16.99 -5.60
C GLU A 229 13.07 18.28 -6.14
N ASN A 230 13.02 18.42 -7.47
CA ASN A 230 12.36 19.54 -8.12
C ASN A 230 10.90 19.68 -7.64
N LYS A 231 10.43 20.94 -7.59
CA LYS A 231 9.06 21.31 -7.19
C LYS A 231 8.27 21.98 -8.32
N CYS A 232 8.91 22.26 -9.45
CA CYS A 232 8.28 22.87 -10.63
C CYS A 232 7.50 21.83 -11.42
N VAL A 233 6.20 22.07 -11.61
CA VAL A 233 5.28 21.13 -12.27
C VAL A 233 5.70 20.80 -13.71
N GLU A 234 6.29 21.77 -14.42
CA GLU A 234 6.71 21.60 -15.82
C GLU A 234 7.89 20.63 -15.99
N GLN A 235 8.65 20.42 -14.91
CA GLN A 235 9.77 19.48 -14.90
C GLN A 235 9.37 18.09 -14.37
N PHE A 236 8.14 17.92 -13.88
CA PHE A 236 7.66 16.60 -13.48
C PHE A 236 7.46 15.71 -14.71
N LYS A 237 7.92 14.45 -14.58
CA LYS A 237 7.74 13.43 -15.61
C LYS A 237 6.38 12.72 -15.49
N ALA A 238 5.76 12.79 -14.32
CA ALA A 238 4.37 12.39 -14.07
C ALA A 238 3.57 13.59 -13.56
N ASP A 239 2.35 13.75 -14.06
CA ASP A 239 1.50 14.92 -13.86
C ASP A 239 0.31 14.66 -12.92
N LYS A 240 0.14 13.42 -12.44
CA LYS A 240 -1.04 13.00 -11.69
C LYS A 240 -0.70 12.34 -10.37
N ILE A 241 -1.60 12.55 -9.40
CA ILE A 241 -1.62 11.82 -8.13
C ILE A 241 -3.01 11.18 -7.98
N TYR A 242 -3.03 9.89 -7.68
CA TYR A 242 -4.25 9.13 -7.48
C TYR A 242 -4.52 8.94 -6.00
N PHE A 243 -5.79 9.10 -5.60
CA PHE A 243 -6.24 8.81 -4.24
C PHE A 243 -7.46 7.90 -4.29
N LEU A 244 -7.39 6.78 -3.59
CA LEU A 244 -8.55 5.98 -3.28
C LEU A 244 -9.04 6.38 -1.89
N ARG A 245 -10.32 6.76 -1.77
CA ARG A 245 -10.92 7.16 -0.50
C ARG A 245 -12.25 6.46 -0.28
N ILE A 246 -12.63 6.30 0.98
CA ILE A 246 -13.97 5.90 1.39
C ILE A 246 -14.65 7.17 1.91
N VAL A 247 -15.81 7.50 1.36
CA VAL A 247 -16.59 8.65 1.82
C VAL A 247 -17.06 8.38 3.25
N ARG A 248 -16.71 9.28 4.17
CA ARG A 248 -17.10 9.21 5.58
C ARG A 248 -18.30 10.11 5.84
N ARG A 249 -19.08 9.76 6.86
CA ARG A 249 -20.19 10.61 7.33
C ARG A 249 -19.65 11.74 8.20
N LYS A 250 -20.15 12.95 7.99
CA LYS A 250 -20.12 14.03 8.97
C LYS A 250 -21.53 14.23 9.55
N ASN A 251 -21.60 14.56 10.84
CA ASN A 251 -22.83 14.79 11.61
C ASN A 251 -23.68 13.53 11.83
N ASP A 252 -24.72 13.66 12.65
CA ASP A 252 -25.59 12.55 13.01
C ASP A 252 -26.42 12.05 11.83
N LYS A 253 -26.64 10.73 11.81
CA LYS A 253 -27.42 10.06 10.76
C LYS A 253 -28.85 10.59 10.77
N GLY A 254 -29.35 11.02 9.61
CA GLY A 254 -30.73 11.50 9.45
C GLY A 254 -30.94 12.97 9.82
N CYS A 255 -29.89 13.70 10.18
CA CYS A 255 -29.95 15.15 10.32
C CYS A 255 -29.93 15.83 8.94
N ASP A 256 -30.62 16.97 8.78
CA ASP A 256 -30.60 17.78 7.55
C ASP A 256 -29.20 18.27 7.16
N LYS A 257 -28.29 18.33 8.14
CA LYS A 257 -26.88 18.70 7.94
C LYS A 257 -25.96 17.50 7.66
N GLU A 258 -26.50 16.29 7.48
CA GLU A 258 -25.71 15.09 7.13
C GLU A 258 -25.08 15.25 5.74
N TYR A 259 -23.77 15.07 5.65
CA TYR A 259 -23.07 15.00 4.36
C TYR A 259 -21.96 13.95 4.38
N GLY A 260 -21.65 13.45 3.18
CA GLY A 260 -20.47 12.61 2.97
C GLY A 260 -19.24 13.49 2.78
N PHE A 261 -18.07 13.06 3.23
CA PHE A 261 -16.83 13.78 2.95
C PHE A 261 -15.66 12.83 2.70
N ILE A 262 -14.66 13.34 1.99
CA ILE A 262 -13.33 12.75 1.93
C ILE A 262 -12.29 13.77 2.35
N ASP A 263 -11.17 13.29 2.87
CA ASP A 263 -9.98 14.11 3.12
C ASP A 263 -8.93 13.81 2.05
N ILE A 264 -8.48 14.87 1.37
CA ILE A 264 -7.37 14.84 0.43
C ILE A 264 -6.36 15.89 0.91
N LEU A 265 -5.19 15.43 1.37
CA LEU A 265 -4.09 16.29 1.84
C LEU A 265 -4.56 17.29 2.92
N LYS A 266 -5.32 16.81 3.91
CA LYS A 266 -5.94 17.60 5.00
C LYS A 266 -7.02 18.59 4.56
N HIS A 267 -7.42 18.55 3.30
CA HIS A 267 -8.54 19.35 2.80
C HIS A 267 -9.81 18.50 2.78
N GLU A 268 -10.79 18.88 3.59
CA GLU A 268 -12.10 18.23 3.62
C GLU A 268 -12.92 18.62 2.37
N ILE A 269 -13.35 17.62 1.60
CA ILE A 269 -14.19 17.82 0.43
C ILE A 269 -15.57 17.21 0.69
N LYS A 270 -16.59 18.07 0.72
CA LYS A 270 -17.98 17.65 0.85
C LYS A 270 -18.48 16.94 -0.40
N LEU A 271 -19.19 15.84 -0.18
CA LEU A 271 -19.79 14.95 -1.17
C LEU A 271 -21.25 14.61 -0.79
N PRO A 272 -22.06 14.19 -1.78
CA PRO A 272 -23.43 13.75 -1.56
C PRO A 272 -23.55 12.61 -0.53
N LYS A 273 -24.67 12.61 0.24
CA LYS A 273 -24.92 11.65 1.33
C LYS A 273 -25.11 10.20 0.84
N ASP A 274 -25.58 10.00 -0.38
CA ASP A 274 -25.74 8.71 -1.04
C ASP A 274 -24.40 8.00 -1.31
N LEU A 275 -23.29 8.74 -1.27
CA LEU A 275 -21.95 8.17 -1.42
C LEU A 275 -21.32 7.70 -0.10
N ILE A 276 -21.95 7.95 1.06
CA ILE A 276 -21.40 7.57 2.36
C ILE A 276 -21.11 6.06 2.41
N ASN A 277 -19.92 5.70 2.88
CA ASN A 277 -19.35 4.35 2.91
C ASN A 277 -19.01 3.73 1.54
N LEU A 278 -19.14 4.48 0.44
CA LEU A 278 -18.68 4.04 -0.88
C LEU A 278 -17.25 4.51 -1.14
N PHE A 279 -16.56 3.79 -2.02
CA PHE A 279 -15.27 4.19 -2.54
C PHE A 279 -15.43 5.26 -3.61
N VAL A 280 -14.49 6.19 -3.63
CA VAL A 280 -14.29 7.15 -4.71
C VAL A 280 -12.84 7.11 -5.17
N PHE A 281 -12.65 7.17 -6.48
CA PHE A 281 -11.35 7.25 -7.13
C PHE A 281 -11.09 8.69 -7.54
N CYS A 282 -10.11 9.32 -6.89
CA CYS A 282 -9.77 10.71 -7.11
C CYS A 282 -8.51 10.81 -7.97
N VAL A 283 -8.57 11.67 -8.98
CA VAL A 283 -7.44 11.99 -9.86
C VAL A 283 -7.12 13.47 -9.67
N LEU A 284 -5.97 13.76 -9.07
CA LEU A 284 -5.42 15.11 -9.02
C LEU A 284 -4.49 15.28 -10.22
N ASP A 285 -4.87 16.13 -11.16
CA ASP A 285 -4.01 16.57 -12.24
C ASP A 285 -3.31 17.86 -11.83
N LEU A 286 -1.98 17.80 -11.73
CA LEU A 286 -1.17 18.90 -11.27
C LEU A 286 -1.13 20.01 -12.32
N LYS A 287 -1.02 19.69 -13.61
CA LYS A 287 -0.93 20.70 -14.68
C LYS A 287 -2.22 21.51 -14.78
N SER A 288 -3.35 20.82 -14.83
CA SER A 288 -4.65 21.50 -14.92
C SER A 288 -5.16 22.02 -13.58
N LYS A 289 -4.49 21.72 -12.46
CA LYS A 289 -4.90 22.08 -11.09
C LYS A 289 -6.32 21.59 -10.76
N LEU A 290 -6.73 20.43 -11.31
CA LEU A 290 -8.07 19.88 -11.13
C LEU A 290 -8.02 18.57 -10.35
N LEU A 291 -8.88 18.47 -9.33
CA LEU A 291 -9.18 17.22 -8.65
C LEU A 291 -10.53 16.70 -9.12
N LYS A 292 -10.51 15.58 -9.82
CA LYS A 292 -11.72 14.85 -10.25
C LYS A 292 -12.00 13.71 -9.28
N ILE A 293 -13.23 13.63 -8.80
CA ILE A 293 -13.72 12.59 -7.88
C ILE A 293 -14.69 11.72 -8.65
N ASN A 294 -14.39 10.44 -8.77
CA ASN A 294 -15.13 9.51 -9.62
C ASN A 294 -15.63 8.31 -8.82
N ILE A 295 -16.69 7.68 -9.30
CA ILE A 295 -17.14 6.34 -8.90
C ILE A 295 -17.04 5.41 -10.09
N GLU A 296 -16.73 4.14 -9.84
CA GLU A 296 -16.78 3.12 -10.88
C GLU A 296 -18.21 2.58 -11.04
N LEU A 297 -18.72 2.60 -12.26
CA LEU A 297 -19.99 2.00 -12.63
C LEU A 297 -19.83 0.49 -12.86
N ASP A 298 -20.94 -0.21 -12.95
CA ASP A 298 -20.94 -1.68 -13.02
C ASP A 298 -20.33 -2.22 -14.33
N ASP A 299 -20.24 -1.39 -15.37
CA ASP A 299 -19.56 -1.65 -16.64
C ASP A 299 -18.03 -1.37 -16.58
N GLY A 300 -17.52 -0.92 -15.43
CA GLY A 300 -16.13 -0.55 -15.21
C GLY A 300 -15.76 0.86 -15.68
N SER A 301 -16.71 1.65 -16.18
CA SER A 301 -16.47 3.06 -16.54
C SER A 301 -16.44 3.96 -15.30
N LEU A 302 -15.67 5.05 -15.36
CA LEU A 302 -15.64 6.06 -14.31
C LEU A 302 -16.70 7.13 -14.59
N LYS A 303 -17.60 7.34 -13.62
CA LYS A 303 -18.52 8.47 -13.60
C LYS A 303 -17.97 9.55 -12.68
N GLU A 304 -17.76 10.74 -13.24
CA GLU A 304 -17.39 11.92 -12.45
C GLU A 304 -18.56 12.32 -11.55
N VAL A 305 -18.28 12.42 -10.26
CA VAL A 305 -19.23 12.90 -9.23
C VAL A 305 -19.04 14.40 -9.01
N LYS A 306 -17.78 14.83 -8.98
CA LYS A 306 -17.40 16.20 -8.66
C LYS A 306 -16.03 16.51 -9.22
N SER A 307 -15.87 17.71 -9.74
CA SER A 307 -14.58 18.28 -10.15
C SER A 307 -14.40 19.62 -9.46
N ILE A 308 -13.21 19.85 -8.88
CA ILE A 308 -12.87 21.09 -8.19
C ILE A 308 -11.46 21.56 -8.56
N ALA A 309 -11.26 22.87 -8.56
CA ALA A 309 -9.91 23.44 -8.57
C ALA A 309 -9.18 23.05 -7.28
N PHE A 310 -7.99 22.47 -7.42
CA PHE A 310 -7.20 21.96 -6.32
C PHE A 310 -5.71 22.20 -6.59
N VAL A 311 -5.16 23.22 -5.94
CA VAL A 311 -3.77 23.64 -6.07
C VAL A 311 -2.95 23.11 -4.90
N ILE A 312 -1.80 22.47 -5.19
CA ILE A 312 -0.84 22.04 -4.18
C ILE A 312 0.05 23.21 -3.81
N LYS A 313 -0.02 23.65 -2.55
CA LYS A 313 0.60 24.90 -2.09
C LYS A 313 2.13 24.90 -2.16
N ASN A 314 2.77 23.73 -2.11
CA ASN A 314 4.22 23.60 -2.19
C ASN A 314 4.74 23.12 -3.56
N VAL A 315 3.91 23.16 -4.60
CA VAL A 315 4.30 22.95 -6.01
C VAL A 315 4.38 24.31 -6.69
N ILE A 316 5.40 24.51 -7.52
CA ILE A 316 5.60 25.72 -8.32
C ILE A 316 4.94 25.48 -9.69
N TYR A 317 3.94 26.28 -10.02
CA TYR A 317 3.15 26.13 -11.24
C TYR A 317 3.55 27.08 -12.37
N ASP A 318 4.18 28.21 -12.03
CA ASP A 318 4.56 29.24 -12.97
C ASP A 318 6.08 29.40 -12.92
N GLN A 319 6.74 29.41 -14.08
CA GLN A 319 8.08 30.00 -14.18
C GLN A 319 7.90 31.52 -14.18
N ALA A 320 8.52 32.20 -13.21
CA ALA A 320 8.92 33.58 -13.42
C ALA A 320 10.16 33.60 -14.31
#